data_AF-A0A969GCV6-F1
#
_entry.id   AF-A0A969GCV6-F1
#
_cell.length_a   1.000
_cell.length_b   1.000
_cell.length_c   1.000
_cell.angle_alpha   90.00
_cell.angle_beta   90.00
_cell.angle_gamma   90.00
#
_symmetry.space_group_name_H-M   'P 1'
#
loop_
_entity.id
_entity.type
_entity.pdbx_description
1 polymer ?
#
loop_
_entity_poly.entity_id
_entity_poly.type
_entity_poly.pdbx_seq_one_letter_code
_entity_poly.pdbx_strand_id
1 'polypeptide(L)'
;MKLSFPMRIYIIALIFRLVPVVLTSNLGIGLDDMFQYDMLARSLASGNGFRWYAEEDLQMLAPYVDFDLSTATGYDPEYGLYTSFRAPLYPAFLSIVYFLFGQEFSRFLFTRLTQVIFLGATLAP
;
A
#
# COMPACT_ATOMS: atom_id res chain seq x y z
N MET A 1 -0.78 1.39 37.68
CA MET A 1 -1.75 2.26 36.98
C MET A 1 -2.89 1.40 36.43
N LYS A 2 -4.15 1.77 36.62
CA LYS A 2 -5.28 1.09 35.97
C LYS A 2 -5.46 1.68 34.57
N LEU A 3 -5.50 0.82 33.54
CA LEU A 3 -5.81 1.25 32.16
C LEU A 3 -7.23 1.79 32.08
N SER A 4 -7.43 2.90 31.37
CA SER A 4 -8.76 3.46 31.06
C SER A 4 -9.56 2.49 30.18
N PHE A 5 -10.88 2.61 30.18
CA PHE A 5 -11.75 1.76 29.37
C PHE A 5 -11.39 1.82 27.86
N PRO A 6 -11.25 3.00 27.22
CA PRO A 6 -10.87 3.07 25.81
C PRO A 6 -9.50 2.43 25.52
N MET A 7 -8.54 2.58 26.42
CA MET A 7 -7.22 1.97 26.27
C MET A 7 -7.29 0.44 26.31
N ARG A 8 -8.18 -0.14 27.13
CA ARG A 8 -8.38 -1.60 27.15
C ARG A 8 -9.01 -2.08 25.85
N ILE A 9 -10.01 -1.38 25.33
CA ILE A 9 -10.64 -1.70 24.04
C ILE A 9 -9.60 -1.65 22.93
N TYR A 10 -8.81 -0.58 22.86
CA TYR A 10 -7.70 -0.44 21.92
C TYR A 10 -6.72 -1.60 22.00
N ILE A 11 -6.24 -1.97 23.21
CA ILE A 11 -5.27 -3.06 23.38
C ILE A 11 -5.86 -4.40 22.93
N ILE A 12 -7.10 -4.70 23.31
CA ILE A 12 -7.76 -5.94 22.89
C ILE A 12 -7.92 -5.95 21.36
N ALA A 13 -8.43 -4.87 20.78
CA ALA A 13 -8.60 -4.69 19.35
C ALA A 13 -7.28 -4.83 18.57
N LEU A 14 -6.19 -4.28 19.13
CA LEU A 14 -4.85 -4.35 18.58
C LEU A 14 -4.34 -5.80 18.58
N ILE A 15 -4.41 -6.50 19.71
CA ILE A 15 -3.97 -7.89 19.82
C ILE A 15 -4.69 -8.76 18.78
N PHE A 16 -6.02 -8.69 18.72
CA PHE A 16 -6.79 -9.48 17.77
C PHE A 16 -6.47 -9.17 16.30
N ARG A 17 -6.13 -7.92 15.96
CA ARG A 17 -5.75 -7.52 14.60
C ARG A 17 -4.30 -7.83 14.26
N LEU A 18 -3.39 -7.88 15.24
CA LEU A 18 -2.00 -8.24 15.01
C LEU A 18 -1.82 -9.72 14.70
N VAL A 19 -2.65 -10.60 15.28
CA VAL A 19 -2.58 -12.05 15.02
C VAL A 19 -2.59 -12.37 13.51
N PRO A 20 -3.59 -11.95 12.71
CA PRO A 20 -3.58 -12.23 11.28
C PRO A 20 -2.41 -11.56 10.55
N VAL A 21 -1.98 -10.35 10.94
CA VAL A 21 -0.85 -9.67 10.30
C VAL A 21 0.45 -10.47 10.45
N VAL A 22 0.71 -11.01 11.64
CA VAL A 22 1.91 -11.81 11.90
C VAL A 22 1.83 -13.15 11.17
N LEU A 23 0.66 -13.83 11.23
CA LEU A 23 0.45 -15.12 10.55
C LEU A 23 0.52 -15.00 9.01
N THR A 24 0.23 -13.83 8.46
CA THR A 24 0.23 -13.55 7.01
C THR A 24 1.34 -12.58 6.60
N SER A 25 2.46 -12.60 7.32
CA SER A 25 3.58 -11.67 7.10
C SER A 25 4.13 -11.68 5.67
N ASN A 26 4.16 -12.85 5.03
CA ASN A 26 4.64 -13.02 3.65
C ASN A 26 3.52 -12.93 2.59
N LEU A 27 2.30 -12.53 2.99
CA LEU A 27 1.19 -12.42 2.05
C LEU A 27 1.43 -11.24 1.11
N GLY A 28 1.36 -11.50 -0.20
CA GLY A 28 1.42 -10.47 -1.23
C GLY A 28 0.20 -9.54 -1.23
N ILE A 29 0.08 -8.71 -2.27
CA ILE A 29 -1.04 -7.81 -2.49
C ILE A 29 -2.01 -8.39 -3.51
N GLY A 30 -3.28 -8.03 -3.43
CA GLY A 30 -4.25 -8.32 -4.50
C GLY A 30 -3.93 -7.49 -5.74
N LEU A 31 -4.04 -8.10 -6.92
CA LEU A 31 -3.83 -7.45 -8.23
C LEU A 31 -5.06 -6.65 -8.68
N ASP A 32 -5.65 -5.89 -7.75
CA ASP A 32 -6.83 -5.06 -7.96
C ASP A 32 -6.49 -3.58 -7.71
N ASP A 33 -7.45 -2.79 -7.22
CA ASP A 33 -7.27 -1.43 -6.75
C ASP A 33 -6.07 -1.26 -5.80
N MET A 34 -5.80 -2.26 -4.94
CA MET A 34 -4.68 -2.21 -4.00
C MET A 34 -3.33 -2.19 -4.72
N PHE A 35 -3.20 -2.88 -5.85
CA PHE A 35 -1.97 -2.88 -6.63
C PHE A 35 -1.70 -1.51 -7.25
N GLN A 36 -2.73 -0.81 -7.74
CA GLN A 36 -2.58 0.56 -8.22
C GLN A 36 -2.16 1.52 -7.10
N TYR A 37 -2.69 1.34 -5.88
CA TYR A 37 -2.23 2.11 -4.72
C TYR A 37 -0.77 1.84 -4.36
N ASP A 38 -0.30 0.59 -4.50
CA ASP A 38 1.10 0.24 -4.33
C ASP A 38 2.00 0.96 -5.35
N MET A 39 1.62 0.96 -6.63
CA MET A 39 2.37 1.68 -7.69
C MET A 39 2.50 3.16 -7.37
N LEU A 40 1.40 3.81 -6.97
CA LEU A 40 1.44 5.21 -6.56
C LEU A 40 2.35 5.46 -5.39
N ALA A 41 2.20 4.63 -4.35
CA ALA A 41 2.95 4.80 -3.13
C ALA A 41 4.45 4.69 -3.38
N ARG A 42 4.87 3.73 -4.21
CA ARG A 42 6.27 3.58 -4.65
C ARG A 42 6.75 4.80 -5.45
N SER A 43 5.99 5.20 -6.47
CA SER A 43 6.33 6.37 -7.28
C SER A 43 6.44 7.66 -6.45
N LEU A 44 5.51 7.88 -5.52
CA LEU A 44 5.51 9.02 -4.60
C LEU A 44 6.68 8.96 -3.62
N ALA A 45 6.95 7.79 -3.03
CA ALA A 45 8.06 7.61 -2.10
C ALA A 45 9.42 7.85 -2.78
N SER A 46 9.52 7.54 -4.06
CA SER A 46 10.70 7.81 -4.90
C SER A 46 10.75 9.23 -5.50
N GLY A 47 9.74 10.07 -5.25
CA GLY A 47 9.71 11.46 -5.74
C GLY A 47 9.28 11.64 -7.20
N ASN A 48 8.74 10.60 -7.85
CA ASN A 48 8.39 10.60 -9.28
C ASN A 48 6.95 11.09 -9.58
N GLY A 49 6.20 11.44 -8.53
CA GLY A 49 4.82 11.91 -8.62
C GLY A 49 3.80 10.76 -8.68
N PHE A 50 2.57 11.07 -9.10
CA PHE A 50 1.53 10.06 -9.33
C PHE A 50 1.79 9.35 -10.65
N ARG A 51 2.32 8.12 -10.61
CA ARG A 51 2.55 7.29 -11.80
C ARG A 51 2.15 5.83 -11.59
N TRP A 52 1.66 5.19 -12.66
CA TRP A 52 1.24 3.77 -12.70
C TRP A 52 1.87 3.04 -13.88
N TYR A 53 1.84 1.71 -13.82
CA TYR A 53 2.14 0.84 -14.96
C TYR A 53 3.58 0.96 -15.46
N ALA A 54 4.56 1.02 -14.55
CA ALA A 54 5.95 0.76 -14.96
C ALA A 54 6.05 -0.64 -15.59
N GLU A 55 7.07 -0.87 -16.43
CA GLU A 55 7.21 -2.12 -17.18
C GLU A 55 7.20 -3.36 -16.26
N GLU A 56 7.85 -3.28 -15.10
CA GLU A 56 7.83 -4.35 -14.09
C GLU A 56 6.41 -4.68 -13.59
N ASP A 57 5.58 -3.65 -13.39
CA ASP A 57 4.20 -3.81 -12.95
C ASP A 57 3.32 -4.42 -14.03
N LEU A 58 3.54 -4.04 -15.29
CA LEU A 58 2.84 -4.59 -16.45
C LEU A 58 3.17 -6.07 -16.64
N GLN A 59 4.42 -6.46 -16.46
CA GLN A 59 4.82 -7.87 -16.53
C GLN A 59 4.12 -8.73 -15.47
N MET A 60 3.88 -8.18 -14.27
CA MET A 60 3.12 -8.88 -13.23
C MET A 60 1.63 -9.03 -13.59
N LEU A 61 1.06 -8.07 -14.33
CA LEU A 61 -0.35 -8.08 -14.73
C LEU A 61 -0.62 -8.79 -16.06
N ALA A 62 0.39 -8.94 -16.92
CA ALA A 62 0.28 -9.52 -18.26
C ALA A 62 -0.41 -10.90 -18.33
N PRO A 63 -0.31 -11.79 -17.32
CA PRO A 63 -1.06 -13.05 -17.33
C PRO A 63 -2.58 -12.88 -17.17
N TYR A 64 -3.05 -11.72 -16.71
CA TYR A 64 -4.43 -11.47 -16.31
C TYR A 64 -5.14 -10.45 -17.19
N VAL A 65 -4.41 -9.48 -17.74
CA VAL A 65 -4.95 -8.37 -18.52
C VAL A 65 -4.02 -8.06 -19.69
N ASP A 66 -4.60 -7.87 -20.88
CA ASP A 66 -3.88 -7.38 -22.05
C ASP A 66 -3.84 -5.85 -22.03
N PHE A 67 -2.64 -5.27 -22.11
CA PHE A 67 -2.43 -3.83 -22.06
C PHE A 67 -2.01 -3.31 -23.42
N ASP A 68 -2.88 -2.53 -24.07
CA ASP A 68 -2.53 -1.77 -25.26
C ASP A 68 -2.04 -0.37 -24.87
N LEU A 69 -0.73 -0.19 -24.79
CA LEU A 69 -0.07 1.10 -24.55
C LEU A 69 0.32 1.82 -25.85
N SER A 70 -0.04 1.30 -27.04
CA SER A 70 0.38 1.88 -28.32
C SER A 70 -0.09 3.33 -28.54
N THR A 71 -1.18 3.70 -27.88
CA THR A 71 -1.78 5.04 -27.94
C THR A 71 -1.41 5.92 -26.74
N ALA A 72 -0.69 5.37 -25.74
CA ALA A 72 -0.34 6.10 -24.53
C ALA A 72 0.76 7.12 -24.82
N THR A 73 0.47 8.40 -24.59
CA THR A 73 1.44 9.48 -24.74
C THR A 73 2.24 9.65 -23.44
N GLY A 74 3.56 9.75 -23.55
CA GLY A 74 4.43 9.96 -22.39
C GLY A 74 4.63 8.73 -21.50
N TYR A 75 4.50 7.52 -22.07
CA TYR A 75 4.92 6.29 -21.39
C TYR A 75 6.43 6.28 -21.17
N ASP A 76 6.83 6.02 -19.93
CA ASP A 76 8.20 5.78 -19.54
C ASP A 76 8.31 4.35 -18.99
N PRO A 77 9.16 3.47 -19.53
CA PRO A 77 9.27 2.09 -19.05
C PRO A 77 9.70 1.97 -17.57
N GLU A 78 10.51 2.91 -17.08
CA GLU A 78 11.02 2.91 -15.71
C GLU A 78 9.98 3.47 -14.74
N TYR A 79 9.34 4.57 -15.11
CA TYR A 79 8.46 5.31 -14.20
C TYR A 79 6.96 5.10 -14.47
N GLY A 80 6.60 4.48 -15.58
CA GLY A 80 5.23 4.34 -16.03
C GLY A 80 4.61 5.64 -16.55
N LEU A 81 3.28 5.66 -16.59
CA LEU A 81 2.47 6.80 -17.05
C LEU A 81 2.16 7.77 -15.92
N TYR A 82 2.28 9.07 -16.21
CA TYR A 82 1.76 10.11 -15.32
C TYR A 82 0.23 10.05 -15.24
N THR A 83 -0.31 10.12 -14.02
CA THR A 83 -1.76 10.04 -13.77
C THR A 83 -2.19 11.11 -12.78
N SER A 84 -3.45 11.51 -12.86
CA SER A 84 -4.03 12.57 -12.04
C SER A 84 -5.23 12.12 -11.21
N PHE A 85 -5.64 10.84 -11.28
CA PHE A 85 -6.98 10.42 -10.84
C PHE A 85 -7.00 9.25 -9.84
N ARG A 86 -6.55 9.48 -8.60
CA ARG A 86 -7.07 8.75 -7.41
C ARG A 86 -7.05 9.65 -6.18
N ALA A 87 -7.98 9.39 -5.25
CA ALA A 87 -8.00 10.08 -3.97
C ALA A 87 -6.64 9.91 -3.26
N PRO A 88 -5.96 11.01 -2.88
CA PRO A 88 -4.53 10.95 -2.59
C PRO A 88 -4.20 10.41 -1.19
N LEU A 89 -5.17 10.37 -0.28
CA LEU A 89 -4.91 10.09 1.13
C LEU A 89 -4.30 8.70 1.38
N TYR A 90 -4.84 7.66 0.76
CA TYR A 90 -4.31 6.30 0.92
C TYR A 90 -2.93 6.13 0.22
N PRO A 91 -2.73 6.56 -1.04
CA PRO A 91 -1.40 6.63 -1.65
C PRO A 91 -0.36 7.37 -0.80
N ALA A 92 -0.74 8.52 -0.23
CA ALA A 92 0.15 9.33 0.61
C ALA A 92 0.48 8.64 1.93
N PHE A 93 -0.49 7.97 2.55
CA PHE A 93 -0.23 7.14 3.73
C PHE A 93 0.78 6.03 3.41
N LEU A 94 0.56 5.29 2.33
CA LEU A 94 1.45 4.22 1.91
C LEU A 94 2.85 4.76 1.55
N SER A 95 2.94 5.89 0.85
CA SER A 95 4.23 6.47 0.47
C SER A 95 5.05 6.88 1.69
N ILE A 96 4.42 7.38 2.76
CA ILE A 96 5.09 7.66 4.03
C ILE A 96 5.64 6.36 4.65
N VAL A 97 4.85 5.29 4.68
CA VAL A 97 5.32 3.99 5.18
C VAL A 97 6.50 3.49 4.35
N TYR A 98 6.41 3.56 3.03
CA TYR A 98 7.45 3.09 2.11
C TYR A 98 8.73 3.93 2.19
N PHE A 99 8.60 5.23 2.41
CA PHE A 99 9.72 6.13 2.65
C PHE A 99 10.46 5.78 3.95
N LEU A 100 9.72 5.44 5.02
CA LEU A 100 10.31 5.14 6.34
C LEU A 100 10.89 3.72 6.45
N PHE A 101 10.24 2.73 5.84
CA PHE A 101 10.55 1.30 6.03
C PHE A 101 11.10 0.62 4.76
N GLY A 102 11.14 1.32 3.63
CA GLY A 102 11.60 0.79 2.35
C GLY A 102 10.47 0.25 1.45
N GLN A 103 10.83 0.04 0.18
CA GLN A 103 9.91 -0.41 -0.89
C GLN A 103 10.07 -1.89 -1.24
N GLU A 104 10.84 -2.65 -0.47
CA GLU A 104 11.10 -4.07 -0.71
C GLU A 104 9.91 -4.96 -0.37
N PHE A 105 10.04 -6.27 -0.53
CA PHE A 105 8.99 -7.27 -0.27
C PHE A 105 8.29 -7.10 1.10
N SER A 106 9.02 -6.69 2.14
CA SER A 106 8.47 -6.45 3.49
C SER A 106 7.56 -5.23 3.59
N ARG A 107 7.43 -4.40 2.55
CA ARG A 107 6.60 -3.19 2.55
C ARG A 107 5.15 -3.47 2.92
N PHE A 108 4.59 -4.59 2.45
CA PHE A 108 3.21 -4.97 2.77
C PHE A 108 3.02 -5.32 4.24
N LEU A 109 4.02 -5.95 4.87
CA LEU A 109 4.00 -6.21 6.31
C LEU A 109 4.00 -4.89 7.10
N PHE A 110 4.91 -3.97 6.78
CA PHE A 110 4.99 -2.67 7.45
C PHE A 110 3.74 -1.81 7.25
N THR A 111 3.14 -1.85 6.05
CA THR A 111 1.84 -1.23 5.79
C THR A 111 0.75 -1.81 6.69
N ARG A 112 0.61 -3.14 6.75
CA ARG A 112 -0.39 -3.79 7.59
C ARG A 112 -0.19 -3.50 9.06
N LEU A 113 1.05 -3.49 9.55
CA LEU A 113 1.39 -3.12 10.93
C LEU A 113 0.99 -1.68 11.22
N THR A 114 1.38 -0.73 10.37
CA THR A 114 1.03 0.68 10.51
C THR A 114 -0.50 0.86 10.51
N GLN A 115 -1.19 0.23 9.56
CA GLN A 115 -2.64 0.32 9.45
C GLN A 115 -3.34 -0.27 10.67
N VAL A 116 -2.89 -1.42 11.19
CA VAL A 116 -3.48 -2.03 12.40
C VAL A 116 -3.24 -1.17 13.65
N ILE A 117 -2.01 -0.67 13.84
CA ILE A 117 -1.63 0.08 15.05
C ILE A 117 -2.31 1.45 15.09
N PHE A 118 -2.25 2.21 13.99
CA PHE A 118 -2.66 3.62 14.00
C PHE A 118 -4.09 3.85 13.54
N LEU A 119 -4.68 2.95 12.75
CA LEU A 119 -6.02 3.13 12.16
C LEU A 119 -7.01 2.06 12.64
N GLY A 120 -6.69 0.78 12.45
CA GLY A 120 -7.64 -0.31 12.69
C GLY A 120 -8.01 -0.49 14.16
N ALA A 121 -7.03 -0.43 15.06
CA ALA A 121 -7.26 -0.58 16.50
C ALA A 121 -7.85 0.69 17.14
N THR A 122 -7.55 1.87 16.61
CA THR A 122 -8.06 3.16 17.12
C THR A 122 -9.53 3.38 16.77
N LEU A 123 -10.03 2.73 15.71
CA LEU A 123 -11.42 2.75 15.27
C LEU A 123 -12.31 1.69 15.94
N ALA A 124 -11.79 0.94 16.91
CA ALA A 124 -12.60 -0.02 17.66
C ALA A 124 -13.69 0.71 18.47
N PRO A 125 -14.97 0.27 18.39
CA PRO A 125 -16.10 0.95 19.04
C PRO A 125 -16.06 0.84 20.58
#